data_AF-A0A8H7DFV2-F1
#
_entry.id   AF-A0A8H7DFV2-F1
#
_cell.length_a   1.000
_cell.length_b   1.000
_cell.length_c   1.000
_cell.angle_alpha   90.00
_cell.angle_beta   90.00
_cell.angle_gamma   90.00
#
_symmetry.space_group_name_H-M   'P 1'
#
loop_
_entity.id
_entity.type
_entity.pdbx_description
1 polymer ?
#
loop_
_entity_poly.entity_id
_entity_poly.type
_entity_poly.pdbx_seq_one_letter_code
_entity_poly.pdbx_strand_id
1 'polypeptide(L)'
;MAAAPVSAAQAIGEYLQSPDDLVKISTFRKKLEKEKASIDARLKNGVKDQLQATREGLRKLLGTRNNVQTIKDEMAAIERQCADPANVVTTFDQISRVSMVHRNFEQTEETVNNLLEMNSKLDVLEDMLETDSRDILGPAPNLLVIHYLLNQLEAFRNQTMHQAKKASASSRSTLARYFERLNNVIEAFDQYVVGLASNILDLVRAGHSDVVVKLIKIAEVEGREDEKECAPHSIRLVKKAAKLDAASKFKSMQANARVIKHYRLKITKAIAESIKLKFDDAYKRDEQDPTNFLGSLGWMYQDIIRMESDVVPCFPSEYEIYSLYVREYHKALNATIKKLVASEPGASVLLALFEWLKEYKKDMKELGVPPRTP
;
A
#
# COMPACT_ATOMS: atom_id res chain seq x y z
N MET A 1 -25.76 20.32 -14.37
CA MET A 1 -26.66 21.44 -14.69
C MET A 1 -27.01 21.35 -16.17
N ALA A 2 -28.24 20.97 -16.51
CA ALA A 2 -28.69 20.93 -17.88
C ALA A 2 -29.14 22.34 -18.29
N ALA A 3 -28.50 22.91 -19.31
CA ALA A 3 -28.88 24.22 -19.85
C ALA A 3 -30.36 24.19 -20.28
N ALA A 4 -31.12 25.24 -19.92
CA ALA A 4 -32.51 25.37 -20.30
C ALA A 4 -32.65 25.24 -21.83
N PRO A 5 -33.63 24.49 -22.35
CA PRO A 5 -33.80 24.33 -23.79
C PRO A 5 -34.09 25.71 -24.38
N VAL A 6 -33.21 26.17 -25.28
CA VAL A 6 -33.39 27.42 -26.03
C VAL A 6 -34.78 27.37 -26.67
N SER A 7 -35.60 28.41 -26.45
CA SER A 7 -36.96 28.44 -26.99
C SER A 7 -36.90 28.24 -28.50
N ALA A 8 -37.76 27.40 -29.06
CA ALA A 8 -37.77 27.12 -30.51
C ALA A 8 -37.82 28.41 -31.34
N ALA A 9 -38.47 29.46 -30.81
CA ALA A 9 -38.51 30.79 -31.41
C ALA A 9 -37.15 31.50 -31.41
N GLN A 10 -36.34 31.37 -30.36
CA GLN A 10 -34.98 31.92 -30.29
C GLN A 10 -34.03 31.18 -31.23
N ALA A 11 -34.10 29.85 -31.27
CA ALA A 11 -33.29 29.07 -32.21
C ALA A 11 -33.63 29.42 -33.67
N ILE A 12 -34.90 29.57 -34.02
CA ILE A 12 -35.32 30.01 -35.37
C ILE A 12 -34.88 31.46 -35.65
N GLY A 13 -34.95 32.35 -34.65
CA GLY A 13 -34.51 33.73 -34.77
C GLY A 13 -33.02 33.90 -35.02
N GLU A 14 -32.18 32.98 -34.55
CA GLU A 14 -30.74 32.96 -34.86
C GLU A 14 -30.46 32.56 -36.31
N TYR A 15 -31.30 31.71 -36.93
CA TYR A 15 -31.10 31.21 -38.30
C TYR A 15 -31.67 32.13 -39.40
N LEU A 16 -32.55 33.08 -39.08
CA LEU A 16 -33.28 33.92 -40.05
C LEU A 16 -33.09 35.41 -39.76
N GLN A 17 -31.86 35.90 -39.88
CA GLN A 17 -31.51 37.30 -39.59
C GLN A 17 -31.69 38.25 -40.79
N SER A 18 -31.69 37.74 -42.03
CA SER A 18 -31.80 38.52 -43.26
C SER A 18 -32.86 37.96 -44.22
N PRO A 19 -33.55 38.78 -45.07
CA PRO A 19 -34.56 38.31 -46.02
C PRO A 19 -34.06 37.25 -47.02
N ASP A 20 -32.79 37.27 -47.39
CA ASP A 20 -32.18 36.28 -48.30
C ASP A 20 -32.05 34.88 -47.66
N ASP A 21 -32.06 34.78 -46.33
CA ASP A 21 -32.00 33.50 -45.63
C ASP A 21 -33.31 32.71 -45.74
N LEU A 22 -34.40 33.34 -46.19
CA LEU A 22 -35.66 32.67 -46.51
C LEU A 22 -35.49 31.59 -47.60
N VAL A 23 -34.53 31.77 -48.51
CA VAL A 23 -34.22 30.78 -49.56
C VAL A 23 -33.62 29.50 -48.96
N LYS A 24 -32.89 29.62 -47.85
CA LYS A 24 -32.23 28.50 -47.15
C LYS A 24 -33.18 27.70 -46.24
N ILE A 25 -34.42 28.17 -46.02
CA ILE A 25 -35.42 27.49 -45.17
C ILE A 25 -35.63 26.03 -45.59
N SER A 26 -35.66 25.75 -46.89
CA SER A 26 -35.85 24.39 -47.41
C SER A 26 -34.72 23.43 -46.98
N THR A 27 -33.48 23.93 -46.93
CA THR A 27 -32.31 23.17 -46.48
C THR A 27 -32.27 23.00 -44.96
N PHE A 28 -32.59 24.05 -44.20
CA PHE A 28 -32.70 23.96 -42.74
C PHE A 28 -33.82 23.03 -42.29
N ARG A 29 -34.96 23.05 -42.99
CA ARG A 29 -36.06 22.11 -42.74
C ARG A 29 -35.60 20.66 -42.91
N LYS A 30 -34.89 20.34 -44.00
CA LYS A 30 -34.33 18.99 -44.20
C LYS A 30 -33.30 18.61 -43.15
N LYS A 31 -32.47 19.56 -42.70
CA LYS A 31 -31.47 19.34 -41.63
C LYS A 31 -32.16 19.03 -40.29
N LEU A 32 -33.14 19.85 -39.89
CA LEU A 32 -33.92 19.65 -38.66
C LEU A 32 -34.76 18.38 -38.72
N GLU A 33 -35.29 18.02 -39.89
CA GLU A 33 -36.02 16.76 -40.07
C GLU A 33 -35.09 15.55 -39.92
N LYS A 34 -33.86 15.63 -40.43
CA LYS A 34 -32.83 14.59 -40.22
C LYS A 34 -32.38 14.51 -38.76
N GLU A 35 -32.18 15.65 -38.09
CA GLU A 35 -31.83 15.70 -36.67
C GLU A 35 -32.97 15.15 -35.81
N LYS A 36 -34.23 15.54 -36.08
CA LYS A 36 -35.41 14.98 -35.44
C LYS A 36 -35.49 13.47 -35.66
N ALA A 37 -35.36 12.98 -36.89
CA ALA A 37 -35.39 11.55 -37.18
C ALA A 37 -34.28 10.78 -36.43
N SER A 38 -33.08 11.36 -36.32
CA SER A 38 -31.97 10.79 -35.54
C SER A 38 -32.27 10.79 -34.04
N ILE A 39 -32.82 11.86 -33.49
CA ILE A 39 -33.20 11.97 -32.08
C ILE A 39 -34.34 10.99 -31.78
N ASP A 40 -35.36 10.93 -32.62
CA ASP A 40 -36.50 10.00 -32.48
C ASP A 40 -36.03 8.54 -32.55
N ALA A 41 -35.08 8.21 -33.43
CA ALA A 41 -34.49 6.87 -33.50
C ALA A 41 -33.70 6.53 -32.21
N ARG A 42 -32.88 7.47 -31.72
CA ARG A 42 -32.14 7.30 -30.46
C ARG A 42 -33.07 7.17 -29.26
N LEU A 43 -34.13 7.97 -29.22
CA LEU A 43 -35.10 7.96 -28.13
C LEU A 43 -35.93 6.68 -28.16
N LYS A 44 -36.36 6.22 -29.35
CA LYS A 44 -37.05 4.94 -29.51
C LYS A 44 -36.19 3.75 -29.07
N ASN A 45 -34.91 3.74 -29.44
CA ASN A 45 -33.98 2.69 -29.00
C ASN A 45 -33.72 2.78 -27.49
N GLY A 46 -33.45 3.97 -26.95
CA GLY A 46 -33.23 4.15 -25.51
C GLY A 46 -34.45 3.78 -24.66
N VAL A 47 -35.66 4.12 -25.10
CA VAL A 47 -36.90 3.71 -24.43
C VAL A 47 -37.08 2.19 -24.50
N LYS A 48 -36.78 1.57 -25.64
CA LYS A 48 -36.84 0.11 -25.79
C LYS A 48 -35.85 -0.58 -24.85
N ASP A 49 -34.62 -0.09 -24.77
CA ASP A 49 -33.56 -0.65 -23.93
C ASP A 49 -33.90 -0.49 -22.44
N GLN A 50 -34.40 0.69 -22.05
CA GLN A 50 -34.84 0.93 -20.67
C GLN A 50 -36.03 0.04 -20.28
N LEU A 51 -36.98 -0.17 -21.20
CA LEU A 51 -38.15 -1.03 -20.97
C LEU A 51 -37.72 -2.50 -20.88
N GLN A 52 -36.79 -2.94 -21.72
CA GLN A 52 -36.19 -4.28 -21.66
C GLN A 52 -35.46 -4.49 -20.33
N ALA A 53 -34.60 -3.56 -19.93
CA ALA A 53 -33.86 -3.60 -18.66
C ALA A 53 -34.81 -3.63 -17.46
N THR A 54 -35.90 -2.83 -17.50
CA THR A 54 -36.93 -2.83 -16.45
C THR A 54 -37.67 -4.16 -16.40
N ARG A 55 -38.03 -4.74 -17.55
CA ARG A 55 -38.70 -6.04 -17.64
C ARG A 55 -37.83 -7.17 -17.11
N GLU A 56 -36.54 -7.17 -17.47
CA GLU A 56 -35.57 -8.14 -16.97
C GLU A 56 -35.30 -7.97 -15.47
N GLY A 57 -35.18 -6.72 -15.00
CA GLY A 57 -35.06 -6.39 -13.59
C GLY A 57 -36.26 -6.89 -12.78
N LEU A 58 -37.49 -6.70 -13.29
CA LEU A 58 -38.71 -7.15 -12.64
C LEU A 58 -38.82 -8.68 -12.63
N ARG A 59 -38.43 -9.36 -13.71
CA ARG A 59 -38.31 -10.83 -13.73
C ARG A 59 -37.31 -11.34 -12.70
N LYS A 60 -36.12 -10.74 -12.63
CA LYS A 60 -35.11 -11.11 -11.63
C LYS A 60 -35.63 -10.89 -10.22
N LEU A 61 -36.33 -9.77 -9.96
CA LEU A 61 -36.87 -9.46 -8.64
C LEU A 61 -37.97 -10.45 -8.22
N LEU A 62 -38.87 -10.82 -9.13
CA LEU A 62 -39.87 -11.87 -8.88
C LEU A 62 -39.21 -13.23 -8.63
N GLY A 63 -38.18 -13.57 -9.41
CA GLY A 63 -37.38 -14.78 -9.19
C GLY A 63 -36.71 -14.80 -7.82
N THR A 64 -36.04 -13.70 -7.43
CA THR A 64 -35.44 -13.55 -6.11
C THR A 64 -36.48 -13.65 -5.00
N ARG A 65 -37.67 -13.04 -5.15
CA ARG A 65 -38.75 -13.15 -4.17
C ARG A 65 -39.17 -14.60 -3.97
N ASN A 66 -39.37 -15.35 -5.06
CA ASN A 66 -39.74 -16.76 -5.00
C ASN A 66 -38.63 -17.59 -4.34
N ASN A 67 -37.37 -17.39 -4.72
CA ASN A 67 -36.24 -18.09 -4.10
C ASN A 67 -36.14 -17.81 -2.59
N VAL A 68 -36.32 -16.55 -2.17
CA VAL A 68 -36.33 -16.17 -0.75
C VAL A 68 -37.49 -16.82 -0.01
N GLN A 69 -38.67 -16.92 -0.64
CA GLN A 69 -39.82 -17.60 -0.05
C GLN A 69 -39.53 -19.10 0.12
N THR A 70 -38.96 -19.76 -0.90
CA THR A 70 -38.54 -21.17 -0.82
C THR A 70 -37.52 -21.39 0.30
N ILE A 71 -36.48 -20.54 0.40
CA ILE A 71 -35.48 -20.62 1.48
C ILE A 71 -36.15 -20.48 2.85
N LYS A 72 -37.10 -19.55 2.99
CA LYS A 72 -37.85 -19.37 4.24
C LYS A 72 -38.67 -20.60 4.60
N ASP A 73 -39.36 -21.19 3.63
CA ASP A 73 -40.19 -22.37 3.84
C ASP A 73 -39.32 -23.59 4.17
N GLU A 74 -38.16 -23.75 3.51
CA GLU A 74 -37.17 -24.78 3.86
C GLU A 74 -36.58 -24.57 5.25
N MET A 75 -36.20 -23.34 5.63
CA MET A 75 -35.71 -23.07 6.99
C MET A 75 -36.78 -23.36 8.05
N ALA A 76 -38.04 -23.04 7.78
CA ALA A 76 -39.14 -23.37 8.68
C ALA A 76 -39.36 -24.89 8.78
N ALA A 77 -39.19 -25.62 7.66
CA ALA A 77 -39.24 -27.08 7.67
C ALA A 77 -38.08 -27.69 8.48
N ILE A 78 -36.86 -27.16 8.32
CA ILE A 78 -35.68 -27.57 9.09
C ILE A 78 -35.92 -27.29 10.58
N GLU A 79 -36.39 -26.11 10.95
CA GLU A 79 -36.67 -25.75 12.34
C GLU A 79 -37.72 -26.68 12.96
N ARG A 80 -38.76 -27.03 12.18
CA ARG A 80 -39.79 -27.97 12.62
C ARG A 80 -39.25 -29.40 12.80
N GLN A 81 -38.38 -29.86 11.89
CA GLN A 81 -37.73 -31.18 11.98
C GLN A 81 -36.70 -31.26 13.12
N CYS A 82 -36.01 -30.16 13.42
CA CYS A 82 -35.08 -30.05 14.55
C CYS A 82 -35.80 -29.95 15.91
N ALA A 83 -37.01 -29.38 15.93
CA ALA A 83 -37.84 -29.28 17.14
C ALA A 83 -38.65 -30.56 17.45
N ASP A 84 -38.68 -31.54 16.53
CA ASP A 84 -39.39 -32.80 16.73
C ASP A 84 -38.67 -33.66 17.81
N PRO A 85 -39.30 -33.93 18.96
CA PRO A 85 -38.68 -34.66 20.07
C PRO A 85 -38.22 -36.09 19.71
N ALA A 86 -38.76 -36.68 18.64
CA ALA A 86 -38.36 -38.00 18.14
C ALA A 86 -36.96 -38.01 17.47
N ASN A 87 -36.48 -36.86 17.00
CA ASN A 87 -35.14 -36.67 16.43
C ASN A 87 -34.12 -36.12 17.44
N VAL A 88 -34.53 -35.80 18.67
CA VAL A 88 -33.64 -35.36 19.75
C VAL A 88 -32.91 -36.59 20.30
N VAL A 89 -31.87 -37.02 19.58
CA VAL A 89 -30.93 -38.02 20.06
C VAL A 89 -30.15 -37.36 21.20
N THR A 90 -30.48 -37.68 22.45
CA THR A 90 -29.77 -37.18 23.66
C THR A 90 -28.26 -37.45 23.61
N THR A 91 -27.85 -38.47 22.86
CA THR A 91 -26.45 -38.83 22.57
C THR A 91 -25.75 -37.83 21.64
N PHE A 92 -26.47 -37.10 20.78
CA PHE A 92 -25.86 -36.15 19.84
C PHE A 92 -25.26 -34.95 20.55
N ASP A 93 -25.87 -34.44 21.62
CA ASP A 93 -25.27 -33.39 22.45
C ASP A 93 -23.97 -33.87 23.11
N GLN A 94 -23.94 -35.13 23.56
CA GLN A 94 -22.72 -35.74 24.11
C GLN A 94 -21.64 -35.90 23.03
N ILE A 95 -21.99 -36.36 21.83
CA ILE A 95 -21.07 -36.49 20.69
C ILE A 95 -20.56 -35.11 20.25
N SER A 96 -21.42 -34.10 20.21
CA SER A 96 -21.05 -32.71 19.90
C SER A 96 -20.09 -32.14 20.93
N ARG A 97 -20.35 -32.35 22.22
CA ARG A 97 -19.45 -31.96 23.31
C ARG A 97 -18.10 -32.68 23.21
N VAL A 98 -18.08 -33.99 22.96
CA VAL A 98 -16.85 -34.76 22.76
C VAL A 98 -16.09 -34.26 21.53
N SER A 99 -16.78 -33.95 20.44
CA SER A 99 -16.17 -33.40 19.22
C SER A 99 -15.58 -32.01 19.45
N MET A 100 -16.25 -31.16 20.21
CA MET A 100 -15.71 -29.86 20.62
C MET A 100 -14.47 -30.02 21.50
N VAL A 101 -14.49 -30.96 22.44
CA VAL A 101 -13.35 -31.25 23.32
C VAL A 101 -12.17 -31.76 22.49
N HIS A 102 -12.37 -32.71 21.57
CA HIS A 102 -11.32 -33.22 20.69
C HIS A 102 -10.70 -32.10 19.85
N ARG A 103 -11.54 -31.25 19.22
CA ARG A 103 -11.06 -30.10 18.45
C ARG A 103 -10.24 -29.14 19.30
N ASN A 104 -10.66 -28.87 20.54
CA ASN A 104 -9.91 -28.01 21.45
C ASN A 104 -8.57 -28.62 21.86
N PHE A 105 -8.53 -29.95 22.07
CA PHE A 105 -7.28 -30.67 22.35
C PHE A 105 -6.32 -30.61 21.16
N GLU A 106 -6.79 -30.90 19.96
CA GLU A 106 -6.01 -30.82 18.72
C GLU A 106 -5.42 -29.42 18.52
N GLN A 107 -6.23 -28.36 18.71
CA GLN A 107 -5.74 -26.98 18.64
C GLN A 107 -4.71 -26.64 19.72
N THR A 108 -4.87 -27.20 20.92
CA THR A 108 -3.93 -26.99 22.03
C THR A 108 -2.61 -27.71 21.77
N GLU A 109 -2.67 -28.96 21.30
CA GLU A 109 -1.52 -29.75 20.90
C GLU A 109 -0.75 -29.07 19.77
N GLU A 110 -1.45 -28.60 18.72
CA GLU A 110 -0.85 -27.81 17.64
C GLU A 110 -0.16 -26.55 18.16
N THR A 111 -0.80 -25.82 19.09
CA THR A 111 -0.21 -24.61 19.69
C THR A 111 1.06 -24.93 20.49
N VAL A 112 1.07 -26.04 21.25
CA VAL A 112 2.23 -26.47 22.02
C VAL A 112 3.36 -26.93 21.09
N ASN A 113 3.05 -27.74 20.08
CA ASN A 113 4.04 -28.17 19.09
C ASN A 113 4.66 -26.98 18.37
N ASN A 114 3.84 -26.00 17.96
CA ASN A 114 4.34 -24.76 17.36
C ASN A 114 5.22 -23.94 18.32
N LEU A 115 4.93 -23.90 19.63
CA LEU A 115 5.80 -23.23 20.62
C LEU A 115 7.14 -23.94 20.78
N LEU A 116 7.15 -25.28 20.72
CA LEU A 116 8.38 -26.07 20.80
C LEU A 116 9.24 -25.91 19.54
N GLU A 117 8.62 -26.06 18.36
CA GLU A 117 9.26 -25.87 17.06
C GLU A 117 9.67 -24.42 16.79
N MET A 118 9.06 -23.43 17.45
CA MET A 118 9.41 -22.03 17.26
C MET A 118 10.89 -21.78 17.53
N ASN A 119 11.47 -22.42 18.56
CA ASN A 119 12.88 -22.20 18.87
C ASN A 119 13.80 -22.69 17.74
N SER A 120 13.55 -23.88 17.19
CA SER A 120 14.35 -24.37 16.06
C SER A 120 14.14 -23.55 14.79
N LYS A 121 12.90 -23.08 14.54
CA LYS A 121 12.62 -22.14 13.44
C LYS A 121 13.34 -20.80 13.63
N LEU A 122 13.43 -20.30 14.86
CA LEU A 122 14.18 -19.08 15.19
C LEU A 122 15.68 -19.27 14.98
N ASP A 123 16.25 -20.40 15.38
CA ASP A 123 17.68 -20.67 15.19
C ASP A 123 18.06 -20.65 13.69
N VAL A 124 17.21 -21.25 12.83
CA VAL A 124 17.39 -21.22 11.36
C VAL A 124 17.24 -19.80 10.81
N LEU A 125 16.30 -19.01 11.33
CA LEU A 125 16.11 -17.62 10.90
C LEU A 125 17.27 -16.71 11.32
N GLU A 126 17.81 -16.91 12.51
CA GLU A 126 18.98 -16.19 13.03
C GLU A 126 20.20 -16.48 12.14
N ASP A 127 20.45 -17.74 11.76
CA ASP A 127 21.54 -18.13 10.87
C ASP A 127 21.39 -17.57 9.43
N MET A 128 20.18 -17.63 8.88
CA MET A 128 19.87 -17.04 7.57
C MET A 128 20.06 -15.51 7.58
N LEU A 129 19.61 -14.85 8.65
CA LEU A 129 19.74 -13.40 8.80
C LEU A 129 21.20 -12.99 9.03
N GLU A 130 21.96 -13.76 9.80
CA GLU A 130 23.38 -13.51 10.02
C GLU A 130 24.17 -13.65 8.71
N THR A 131 23.86 -14.69 7.91
CA THR A 131 24.50 -14.91 6.61
C THR A 131 24.21 -13.76 5.64
N ASP A 132 22.94 -13.35 5.53
CA ASP A 132 22.52 -12.27 4.64
C ASP A 132 22.96 -10.87 5.13
N SER A 133 23.18 -10.68 6.43
CA SER A 133 23.66 -9.40 7.01
C SER A 133 25.17 -9.20 6.96
N ARG A 134 25.96 -10.28 6.84
CA ARG A 134 27.42 -10.20 6.61
C ARG A 134 27.76 -9.56 5.26
N ASP A 135 26.92 -9.76 4.25
CA ASP A 135 27.07 -9.17 2.92
C ASP A 135 25.82 -8.38 2.51
N ILE A 136 25.71 -7.16 3.03
CA ILE A 136 24.59 -6.24 2.75
C ILE A 136 24.53 -5.90 1.25
N LEU A 137 25.66 -5.94 0.53
CA LEU A 137 25.74 -5.64 -0.90
C LEU A 137 25.56 -6.88 -1.78
N GLY A 138 25.39 -8.06 -1.19
CA GLY A 138 25.22 -9.33 -1.90
C GLY A 138 23.79 -9.59 -2.40
N PRO A 139 23.55 -10.77 -3.00
CA PRO A 139 22.27 -11.11 -3.64
C PRO A 139 21.09 -11.38 -2.68
N ALA A 140 21.30 -11.24 -1.36
CA ALA A 140 20.30 -11.41 -0.29
C ALA A 140 19.21 -12.45 -0.61
N PRO A 141 19.59 -13.73 -0.87
CA PRO A 141 18.68 -14.72 -1.40
C PRO A 141 17.57 -15.10 -0.41
N ASN A 142 17.84 -14.98 0.89
CA ASN A 142 16.92 -15.42 1.94
C ASN A 142 15.96 -14.33 2.40
N LEU A 143 16.12 -13.07 1.93
CA LEU A 143 15.31 -11.92 2.36
C LEU A 143 13.79 -12.19 2.36
N LEU A 144 13.26 -12.76 1.26
CA LEU A 144 11.83 -13.06 1.15
C LEU A 144 11.41 -14.24 2.05
N VAL A 145 12.28 -15.23 2.21
CA VAL A 145 12.01 -16.42 3.02
C VAL A 145 11.96 -16.04 4.50
N ILE A 146 12.92 -15.22 4.95
CA ILE A 146 12.97 -14.67 6.30
C ILE A 146 11.71 -13.84 6.57
N HIS A 147 11.34 -12.94 5.65
CA HIS A 147 10.11 -12.14 5.79
C HIS A 147 8.85 -13.01 5.93
N TYR A 148 8.71 -14.02 5.08
CA TYR A 148 7.56 -14.92 5.10
C TYR A 148 7.45 -15.71 6.41
N LEU A 149 8.55 -16.32 6.85
CA LEU A 149 8.60 -17.11 8.09
C LEU A 149 8.39 -16.22 9.33
N LEU A 150 9.00 -15.03 9.38
CA LEU A 150 8.76 -14.08 10.45
C LEU A 150 7.30 -13.63 10.52
N ASN A 151 6.66 -13.42 9.37
CA ASN A 151 5.24 -13.06 9.33
C ASN A 151 4.35 -14.20 9.86
N GLN A 152 4.67 -15.47 9.56
CA GLN A 152 3.97 -16.61 10.13
C GLN A 152 4.13 -16.68 11.66
N LEU A 153 5.37 -16.53 12.16
CA LEU A 153 5.65 -16.55 13.60
C LEU A 153 5.00 -15.37 14.32
N GLU A 154 4.94 -14.19 13.68
CA GLU A 154 4.26 -13.02 14.22
C GLU A 154 2.73 -13.23 14.28
N ALA A 155 2.12 -13.81 13.23
CA ALA A 155 0.72 -14.17 13.25
C ALA A 155 0.41 -15.18 14.36
N PHE A 156 1.27 -16.20 14.52
CA PHE A 156 1.17 -17.17 15.61
C PHE A 156 1.28 -16.51 16.99
N ARG A 157 2.24 -15.60 17.18
CA ARG A 157 2.38 -14.80 18.41
C ARG A 157 1.11 -14.01 18.70
N ASN A 158 0.59 -13.28 17.71
CA ASN A 158 -0.58 -12.42 17.89
C ASN A 158 -1.83 -13.25 18.23
N GLN A 159 -2.03 -14.37 17.55
CA GLN A 159 -3.11 -15.33 17.86
C GLN A 159 -2.99 -15.90 19.27
N THR A 160 -1.80 -16.38 19.65
CA THR A 160 -1.55 -16.97 20.97
C THR A 160 -1.73 -15.95 22.09
N MET A 161 -1.20 -14.73 21.91
CA MET A 161 -1.37 -13.63 22.86
C MET A 161 -2.83 -13.17 22.98
N HIS A 162 -3.57 -13.18 21.87
CA HIS A 162 -5.01 -12.88 21.90
C HIS A 162 -5.79 -13.93 22.69
N GLN A 163 -5.50 -15.22 22.50
CA GLN A 163 -6.11 -16.29 23.30
C GLN A 163 -5.74 -16.16 24.79
N ALA A 164 -4.48 -15.82 25.07
CA ALA A 164 -3.97 -15.63 26.42
C ALA A 164 -4.57 -14.43 27.16
N LYS A 165 -5.30 -13.52 26.50
CA LYS A 165 -6.02 -12.41 27.17
C LYS A 165 -7.00 -12.91 28.24
N LYS A 166 -7.52 -14.14 28.08
CA LYS A 166 -8.43 -14.79 29.04
C LYS A 166 -7.71 -15.55 30.15
N ALA A 167 -6.39 -15.72 30.03
CA ALA A 167 -5.57 -16.45 30.99
C ALA A 167 -5.09 -15.55 32.14
N SER A 168 -4.50 -16.17 33.16
CA SER A 168 -3.91 -15.47 34.30
C SER A 168 -2.77 -14.52 33.89
N ALA A 169 -2.47 -13.53 34.73
CA ALA A 169 -1.37 -12.60 34.48
C ALA A 169 -0.01 -13.30 34.42
N SER A 170 0.21 -14.34 35.23
CA SER A 170 1.46 -15.12 35.22
C SER A 170 1.65 -15.88 33.91
N SER A 171 0.61 -16.55 33.40
CA SER A 171 0.68 -17.25 32.11
C SER A 171 0.96 -16.31 30.94
N ARG A 172 0.37 -15.10 30.96
CA ARG A 172 0.66 -14.06 29.96
C ARG A 172 2.12 -13.59 30.02
N SER A 173 2.68 -13.43 31.21
CA SER A 173 4.08 -13.03 31.38
C SER A 173 5.04 -14.13 30.90
N THR A 174 4.76 -15.40 31.20
CA THR A 174 5.55 -16.52 30.69
C THR A 174 5.54 -16.57 29.16
N LEU A 175 4.37 -16.44 28.53
CA LEU A 175 4.26 -16.39 27.07
C LEU A 175 5.02 -15.20 26.48
N ALA A 176 4.95 -14.02 27.09
CA ALA A 176 5.70 -12.85 26.64
C ALA A 176 7.22 -13.11 26.63
N ARG A 177 7.74 -13.82 27.63
CA ARG A 177 9.16 -14.23 27.69
C ARG A 177 9.53 -15.23 26.57
N TYR A 178 8.65 -16.17 26.24
CA TYR A 178 8.89 -17.09 25.13
C TYR A 178 8.97 -16.34 23.78
N PHE A 179 8.18 -15.29 23.60
CA PHE A 179 8.18 -14.47 22.38
C PHE A 179 9.25 -13.36 22.36
N GLU A 180 10.03 -13.19 23.44
CA GLU A 180 11.08 -12.18 23.52
C GLU A 180 12.17 -12.41 22.46
N ARG A 181 12.61 -13.67 22.29
CA ARG A 181 13.55 -14.05 21.22
C ARG A 181 13.01 -13.69 19.84
N LEU A 182 11.75 -14.02 19.56
CA LEU A 182 11.10 -13.67 18.29
C LEU A 182 11.08 -12.16 18.06
N ASN A 183 10.81 -11.35 19.10
CA ASN A 183 10.82 -9.89 18.97
C ASN A 183 12.22 -9.36 18.62
N ASN A 184 13.27 -9.93 19.22
CA ASN A 184 14.65 -9.54 18.92
C ASN A 184 15.02 -9.87 17.45
N VAL A 185 14.61 -11.03 16.94
CA VAL A 185 14.84 -11.38 15.52
C VAL A 185 14.04 -10.48 14.58
N ILE A 186 12.80 -10.12 14.94
CA ILE A 186 12.00 -9.15 14.17
C ILE A 186 12.71 -7.78 14.13
N GLU A 187 13.26 -7.32 15.24
CA GLU A 187 14.00 -6.06 15.30
C GLU A 187 15.31 -6.11 14.49
N ALA A 188 16.05 -7.22 14.57
CA ALA A 188 17.25 -7.44 13.77
C ALA A 188 16.92 -7.45 12.26
N PHE A 189 15.82 -8.07 11.86
CA PHE A 189 15.34 -8.05 10.49
C PHE A 189 14.93 -6.63 10.04
N ASP A 190 14.26 -5.86 10.91
CA ASP A 190 13.92 -4.47 10.64
C ASP A 190 15.17 -3.61 10.43
N GLN A 191 16.21 -3.80 11.24
CA GLN A 191 17.50 -3.14 11.07
C GLN A 191 18.18 -3.54 9.76
N TYR A 192 18.12 -4.82 9.39
CA TYR A 192 18.62 -5.31 8.11
C TYR A 192 17.90 -4.68 6.91
N VAL A 193 16.56 -4.60 6.95
CA VAL A 193 15.74 -3.92 5.93
C VAL A 193 16.12 -2.44 5.80
N VAL A 194 16.35 -1.75 6.92
CA VAL A 194 16.82 -0.34 6.93
C VAL A 194 18.26 -0.22 6.38
N GLY A 195 19.11 -1.20 6.68
CA GLY A 195 20.48 -1.30 6.15
C GLY A 195 20.48 -1.45 4.62
N LEU A 196 19.65 -2.35 4.08
CA LEU A 196 19.45 -2.51 2.64
C LEU A 196 18.89 -1.23 2.01
N ALA A 197 17.89 -0.60 2.66
CA ALA A 197 17.30 0.64 2.19
C ALA A 197 18.29 1.82 2.12
N SER A 198 19.23 1.88 3.07
CA SER A 198 20.30 2.89 3.07
C SER A 198 21.30 2.69 1.93
N ASN A 199 21.47 1.46 1.44
CA ASN A 199 22.47 1.09 0.43
C ASN A 199 21.88 0.78 -0.96
N ILE A 200 20.65 1.23 -1.25
CA ILE A 200 19.97 0.96 -2.54
C ILE A 200 20.81 1.37 -3.75
N LEU A 201 21.46 2.54 -3.69
CA LEU A 201 22.32 3.00 -4.78
C LEU A 201 23.52 2.08 -5.01
N ASP A 202 24.11 1.58 -3.93
CA ASP A 202 25.31 0.75 -3.98
C ASP A 202 24.97 -0.69 -4.38
N LEU A 203 23.80 -1.20 -4.00
CA LEU A 203 23.21 -2.45 -4.49
C LEU A 203 22.97 -2.44 -6.00
N VAL A 204 22.40 -1.35 -6.50
CA VAL A 204 22.14 -1.20 -7.94
C VAL A 204 23.45 -1.07 -8.73
N ARG A 205 24.45 -0.37 -8.18
CA ARG A 205 25.80 -0.31 -8.76
C ARG A 205 26.51 -1.66 -8.80
N ALA A 206 26.27 -2.52 -7.81
CA ALA A 206 26.78 -3.89 -7.78
C ALA A 206 26.03 -4.85 -8.72
N GLY A 207 24.95 -4.40 -9.36
CA GLY A 207 24.12 -5.21 -10.26
C GLY A 207 23.02 -6.03 -9.56
N HIS A 208 22.81 -5.81 -8.27
CA HIS A 208 21.82 -6.50 -7.45
C HIS A 208 20.49 -5.74 -7.38
N SER A 209 19.98 -5.31 -8.55
CA SER A 209 18.68 -4.64 -8.67
C SER A 209 17.51 -5.53 -8.24
N ASP A 210 17.67 -6.85 -8.28
CA ASP A 210 16.68 -7.82 -7.81
C ASP A 210 16.42 -7.72 -6.30
N VAL A 211 17.45 -7.43 -5.50
CA VAL A 211 17.33 -7.22 -4.05
C VAL A 211 16.47 -6.00 -3.74
N VAL A 212 16.66 -4.91 -4.50
CA VAL A 212 15.83 -3.69 -4.38
C VAL A 212 14.37 -4.01 -4.69
N VAL A 213 14.09 -4.77 -5.75
CA VAL A 213 12.73 -5.18 -6.08
C VAL A 213 12.12 -6.04 -4.96
N LYS A 214 12.86 -7.01 -4.40
CA LYS A 214 12.40 -7.82 -3.26
C LYS A 214 12.08 -6.96 -2.04
N LEU A 215 12.96 -6.01 -1.70
CA LEU A 215 12.79 -5.06 -0.59
C LEU A 215 11.52 -4.22 -0.77
N ILE A 216 11.32 -3.63 -1.95
CA ILE A 216 10.14 -2.83 -2.24
C ILE A 216 8.89 -3.71 -2.26
N LYS A 217 9.00 -4.96 -2.70
CA LYS A 217 7.86 -5.87 -2.68
C LYS A 217 7.41 -6.19 -1.26
N ILE A 218 8.34 -6.40 -0.34
CA ILE A 218 8.05 -6.54 1.10
C ILE A 218 7.29 -5.30 1.59
N ALA A 219 7.79 -4.09 1.27
CA ALA A 219 7.15 -2.85 1.68
C ALA A 219 5.74 -2.65 1.13
N GLU A 220 5.47 -3.06 -0.12
CA GLU A 220 4.13 -3.03 -0.70
C GLU A 220 3.17 -4.00 -0.03
N VAL A 221 3.61 -5.24 0.20
CA VAL A 221 2.78 -6.28 0.83
C VAL A 221 2.46 -5.87 2.25
N GLU A 222 3.47 -5.46 3.02
CA GLU A 222 3.30 -4.97 4.38
C GLU A 222 2.43 -3.71 4.43
N GLY A 223 2.63 -2.74 3.53
CA GLY A 223 1.81 -1.53 3.46
C GLY A 223 0.34 -1.82 3.12
N ARG A 224 0.08 -2.82 2.28
CA ARG A 224 -1.30 -3.26 1.96
C ARG A 224 -1.96 -3.93 3.15
N GLU A 225 -1.23 -4.76 3.91
CA GLU A 225 -1.76 -5.37 5.12
C GLU A 225 -2.00 -4.31 6.22
N ASP A 226 -1.08 -3.36 6.40
CA ASP A 226 -1.24 -2.20 7.29
C ASP A 226 -2.47 -1.35 6.91
N GLU A 227 -2.71 -1.10 5.62
CA GLU A 227 -3.88 -0.34 5.15
C GLU A 227 -5.20 -1.10 5.38
N LYS A 228 -5.23 -2.42 5.16
CA LYS A 228 -6.41 -3.25 5.45
C LYS A 228 -6.78 -3.21 6.93
N GLU A 229 -5.79 -3.17 7.81
CA GLU A 229 -5.99 -3.09 9.24
C GLU A 229 -6.46 -1.68 9.66
N CYS A 230 -5.82 -0.65 9.11
CA CYS A 230 -6.11 0.75 9.39
C CYS A 230 -7.37 1.28 8.68
N ALA A 231 -7.91 0.54 7.70
CA ALA A 231 -9.06 0.95 6.91
C ALA A 231 -10.28 1.24 7.83
N PRO A 232 -10.96 2.39 7.68
CA PRO A 232 -12.10 2.76 8.51
C PRO A 232 -13.28 1.78 8.40
N HIS A 233 -13.26 0.87 7.43
CA HIS A 233 -14.24 -0.20 7.28
C HIS A 233 -14.06 -1.29 8.35
N SER A 234 -12.84 -1.68 8.72
CA SER A 234 -12.60 -2.63 9.82
C SER A 234 -13.09 -2.04 11.16
N ILE A 235 -12.78 -0.76 11.41
CA ILE A 235 -13.20 -0.01 12.62
C ILE A 235 -14.72 0.20 12.66
N ARG A 236 -15.36 0.51 11.52
CA ARG A 236 -16.84 0.67 11.44
C ARG A 236 -17.57 -0.66 11.56
N LEU A 237 -17.03 -1.75 10.99
CA LEU A 237 -17.56 -3.09 11.16
C LEU A 237 -17.44 -3.54 12.62
N VAL A 238 -16.33 -3.23 13.31
CA VAL A 238 -16.17 -3.45 14.76
C VAL A 238 -17.21 -2.66 15.57
N LYS A 239 -17.46 -1.38 15.24
CA LYS A 239 -18.46 -0.55 15.95
C LYS A 239 -19.92 -0.94 15.65
N LYS A 240 -20.24 -1.42 14.45
CA LYS A 240 -21.60 -1.88 14.08
C LYS A 240 -21.89 -3.31 14.55
N ALA A 241 -20.89 -4.19 14.57
CA ALA A 241 -21.06 -5.60 14.93
C ALA A 241 -20.99 -5.88 16.43
N ALA A 242 -20.59 -4.90 17.27
CA ALA A 242 -20.76 -4.98 18.72
C ALA A 242 -22.23 -5.17 19.19
N LYS A 243 -23.20 -5.12 18.26
CA LYS A 243 -24.62 -5.39 18.49
C LYS A 243 -25.11 -6.76 18.00
N LEU A 244 -24.32 -7.57 17.29
CA LEU A 244 -24.80 -8.82 16.68
C LEU A 244 -23.83 -10.00 16.89
N ASP A 245 -24.41 -11.10 17.33
CA ASP A 245 -23.82 -12.31 17.92
C ASP A 245 -23.09 -13.21 16.89
N ALA A 246 -22.12 -12.64 16.16
CA ALA A 246 -21.29 -13.36 15.20
C ALA A 246 -19.88 -13.64 15.78
N ALA A 247 -19.79 -14.25 16.96
CA ALA A 247 -18.55 -14.31 17.73
C ALA A 247 -17.39 -15.15 17.13
N SER A 248 -17.65 -16.04 16.17
CA SER A 248 -16.63 -16.99 15.67
C SER A 248 -15.74 -16.43 14.56
N LYS A 249 -16.31 -15.76 13.54
CA LYS A 249 -15.54 -15.11 12.47
C LYS A 249 -14.82 -13.85 12.95
N PHE A 250 -15.34 -13.18 13.99
CA PHE A 250 -14.80 -11.93 14.53
C PHE A 250 -13.62 -12.11 15.50
N LYS A 251 -13.49 -13.26 16.17
CA LYS A 251 -12.31 -13.58 16.99
C LYS A 251 -11.03 -13.65 16.16
N SER A 252 -11.10 -14.14 14.92
CA SER A 252 -9.94 -14.21 14.02
C SER A 252 -9.50 -12.83 13.51
N MET A 253 -10.44 -11.91 13.29
CA MET A 253 -10.15 -10.54 12.86
C MET A 253 -9.60 -9.65 13.99
N GLN A 254 -10.05 -9.81 15.24
CA GLN A 254 -9.49 -9.07 16.39
C GLN A 254 -8.16 -9.64 16.90
N ALA A 255 -7.84 -10.90 16.57
CA ALA A 255 -6.56 -11.52 16.89
C ALA A 255 -5.41 -11.01 16.02
N ASN A 256 -5.70 -10.49 14.82
CA ASN A 256 -4.74 -9.86 13.92
C ASN A 256 -4.71 -8.35 14.08
N ALA A 257 -4.79 -7.84 15.31
CA ALA A 257 -4.41 -6.45 15.58
C ALA A 257 -2.88 -6.38 15.52
N ARG A 258 -2.31 -6.27 14.32
CA ARG A 258 -0.87 -6.21 14.08
C ARG A 258 -0.37 -4.82 14.47
N VAL A 259 0.89 -4.77 14.90
CA VAL A 259 1.56 -3.48 15.08
C VAL A 259 1.90 -2.96 13.69
N ILE A 260 1.35 -1.81 13.32
CA ILE A 260 1.59 -1.18 12.02
C ILE A 260 3.09 -0.91 11.86
N LYS A 261 3.72 -1.52 10.85
CA LYS A 261 5.19 -1.53 10.71
C LYS A 261 5.74 -0.37 9.90
N HIS A 262 4.93 0.23 9.03
CA HIS A 262 5.26 1.42 8.24
C HIS A 262 6.57 1.30 7.44
N TYR A 263 6.86 0.15 6.82
CA TYR A 263 8.10 -0.07 6.06
C TYR A 263 8.32 0.95 4.95
N ARG A 264 7.27 1.40 4.25
CA ARG A 264 7.37 2.46 3.25
C ARG A 264 8.01 3.73 3.84
N LEU A 265 7.59 4.16 5.02
CA LEU A 265 8.14 5.34 5.68
C LEU A 265 9.58 5.09 6.14
N LYS A 266 9.87 3.93 6.75
CA LYS A 266 11.22 3.55 7.19
C LYS A 266 12.21 3.57 6.02
N ILE A 267 11.84 3.00 4.87
CA ILE A 267 12.68 2.96 3.67
C ILE A 267 12.93 4.37 3.13
N THR A 268 11.88 5.19 2.96
CA THR A 268 12.07 6.57 2.47
C THR A 268 12.93 7.42 3.41
N LYS A 269 12.82 7.21 4.72
CA LYS A 269 13.65 7.87 5.73
C LYS A 269 15.10 7.40 5.67
N ALA A 270 15.34 6.09 5.56
CA ALA A 270 16.67 5.51 5.43
C ALA A 270 17.40 6.02 4.17
N ILE A 271 16.69 6.13 3.05
CA ILE A 271 17.20 6.73 1.82
C ILE A 271 17.63 8.19 2.07
N ALA A 272 16.77 9.01 2.69
CA ALA A 272 17.07 10.41 2.97
C ALA A 272 18.28 10.57 3.93
N GLU A 273 18.38 9.69 4.94
CA GLU A 273 19.50 9.67 5.88
C GLU A 273 20.80 9.25 5.20
N SER A 274 20.78 8.24 4.33
CA SER A 274 21.94 7.81 3.55
C SER A 274 22.48 8.92 2.65
N ILE A 275 21.61 9.63 1.93
CA ILE A 275 22.01 10.78 1.11
C ILE A 275 22.67 11.85 2.00
N LYS A 276 22.04 12.20 3.12
CA LYS A 276 22.59 13.18 4.06
C LYS A 276 23.96 12.77 4.58
N LEU A 277 24.14 11.50 4.95
CA LEU A 277 25.42 10.97 5.42
C LEU A 277 26.50 11.08 4.34
N LYS A 278 26.20 10.74 3.08
CA LYS A 278 27.15 10.90 1.96
C LYS A 278 27.62 12.36 1.79
N PHE A 279 26.72 13.33 1.94
CA PHE A 279 27.06 14.75 1.92
C PHE A 279 27.85 15.21 3.14
N ASP A 280 27.47 14.76 4.35
CA ASP A 280 28.19 15.08 5.57
C ASP A 280 29.61 14.48 5.55
N ASP A 281 29.80 13.28 5.00
CA ASP A 281 31.12 12.63 4.85
C ASP A 281 31.96 13.26 3.73
N ALA A 282 31.35 13.73 2.65
CA ALA A 282 32.04 14.54 1.65
C ALA A 282 32.51 15.88 2.26
N TYR A 283 31.65 16.55 3.03
CA TYR A 283 32.00 17.81 3.69
C TYR A 283 33.13 17.64 4.72
N LYS A 284 33.10 16.56 5.52
CA LYS A 284 34.18 16.26 6.50
C LYS A 284 35.52 15.96 5.84
N ARG A 285 35.53 15.28 4.69
CA ARG A 285 36.78 14.96 3.97
C ARG A 285 37.48 16.21 3.47
N ASP A 286 36.70 17.19 3.02
CA ASP A 286 37.18 18.43 2.40
C ASP A 286 37.01 19.65 3.34
N GLU A 287 36.93 19.44 4.67
CA GLU A 287 36.68 20.50 5.66
C GLU A 287 37.76 21.60 5.63
N GLN A 288 38.99 21.25 5.23
CA GLN A 288 40.12 22.15 5.12
C GLN A 288 40.22 22.85 3.75
N ASP A 289 39.52 22.34 2.72
CA ASP A 289 39.50 22.92 1.37
C ASP A 289 38.07 22.93 0.79
N PRO A 290 37.28 23.99 1.10
CA PRO A 290 35.93 24.17 0.56
C PRO A 290 35.83 24.21 -0.96
N THR A 291 36.90 24.61 -1.65
CA THR A 291 36.95 24.64 -3.12
C THR A 291 37.05 23.23 -3.70
N ASN A 292 37.81 22.35 -3.04
CA ASN A 292 37.86 20.92 -3.41
C ASN A 292 36.52 20.21 -3.18
N PHE A 293 35.80 20.55 -2.10
CA PHE A 293 34.45 20.05 -1.86
C PHE A 293 33.50 20.38 -3.04
N LEU A 294 33.51 21.62 -3.52
CA LEU A 294 32.64 22.03 -4.64
C LEU A 294 32.98 21.29 -5.95
N GLY A 295 34.27 21.03 -6.20
CA GLY A 295 34.72 20.24 -7.33
C GLY A 295 34.39 18.74 -7.20
N SER A 296 34.38 18.21 -5.97
CA SER A 296 34.11 16.80 -5.71
C SER A 296 32.63 16.44 -5.87
N LEU A 297 31.70 17.41 -5.86
CA LEU A 297 30.25 17.18 -6.02
C LEU A 297 29.80 16.57 -7.37
N GLY A 298 30.71 16.36 -8.32
CA GLY A 298 30.41 15.69 -9.60
C GLY A 298 29.78 14.30 -9.48
N TRP A 299 30.04 13.58 -8.38
CA TRP A 299 29.43 12.26 -8.12
C TRP A 299 27.90 12.33 -7.96
N MET A 300 27.35 13.45 -7.51
CA MET A 300 25.90 13.63 -7.35
C MET A 300 25.17 13.56 -8.70
N TYR A 301 25.74 14.18 -9.74
CA TYR A 301 25.14 14.14 -11.07
C TYR A 301 25.18 12.73 -11.66
N GLN A 302 26.28 12.02 -11.45
CA GLN A 302 26.42 10.62 -11.86
C GLN A 302 25.38 9.73 -11.16
N ASP A 303 25.13 9.99 -9.87
CA ASP A 303 24.07 9.32 -9.13
C ASP A 303 22.71 9.60 -9.75
N ILE A 304 22.34 10.87 -9.92
CA ILE A 304 21.02 11.27 -10.47
C ILE A 304 20.76 10.62 -11.84
N ILE A 305 21.76 10.62 -12.73
CA ILE A 305 21.64 10.02 -14.07
C ILE A 305 21.41 8.50 -13.96
N ARG A 306 22.17 7.80 -13.10
CA ARG A 306 22.00 6.35 -12.89
C ARG A 306 20.72 6.00 -12.15
N MET A 307 20.20 6.89 -11.32
CA MET A 307 18.92 6.68 -10.64
C MET A 307 17.79 6.51 -11.66
N GLU A 308 17.80 7.34 -12.70
CA GLU A 308 16.80 7.31 -13.76
C GLU A 308 16.83 5.99 -14.54
N SER A 309 18.02 5.47 -14.87
CA SER A 309 18.16 4.24 -15.65
C SER A 309 17.96 2.97 -14.82
N ASP A 310 18.52 2.92 -13.61
CA ASP A 310 18.72 1.65 -12.90
C ASP A 310 17.83 1.51 -11.65
N VAL A 311 17.51 2.63 -10.98
CA VAL A 311 16.73 2.63 -9.74
C VAL A 311 15.24 2.78 -10.02
N VAL A 312 14.83 3.70 -10.91
CA VAL A 312 13.42 3.94 -11.24
C VAL A 312 12.67 2.66 -11.67
N PRO A 313 13.24 1.77 -12.51
CA PRO A 313 12.54 0.53 -12.89
C PRO A 313 12.30 -0.44 -11.74
N CYS A 314 13.05 -0.33 -10.64
CA CYS A 314 12.92 -1.21 -9.48
C CYS A 314 11.75 -0.82 -8.55
N PHE A 315 11.16 0.36 -8.76
CA PHE A 315 10.09 0.90 -7.92
C PHE A 315 8.76 0.98 -8.69
N PRO A 316 7.62 0.81 -8.01
CA PRO A 316 6.32 1.14 -8.56
C PRO A 316 6.22 2.64 -8.89
N SER A 317 5.48 2.99 -9.95
CA SER A 317 5.31 4.38 -10.40
C SER A 317 4.71 5.30 -9.33
N GLU A 318 3.92 4.75 -8.40
CA GLU A 318 3.29 5.49 -7.29
C GLU A 318 4.29 6.07 -6.27
N TYR A 319 5.55 5.61 -6.28
CA TYR A 319 6.56 6.09 -5.34
C TYR A 319 7.23 7.39 -5.81
N GLU A 320 7.12 7.76 -7.09
CA GLU A 320 7.79 8.92 -7.69
C GLU A 320 9.26 9.03 -7.22
N ILE A 321 9.97 7.90 -7.26
CA ILE A 321 11.25 7.73 -6.56
C ILE A 321 12.32 8.72 -7.06
N TYR A 322 12.33 9.02 -8.36
CA TYR A 322 13.21 10.02 -8.95
C TYR A 322 13.02 11.41 -8.30
N SER A 323 11.78 11.86 -8.19
CA SER A 323 11.42 13.13 -7.55
C SER A 323 11.80 13.15 -6.06
N LEU A 324 11.65 12.03 -5.36
CA LEU A 324 12.05 11.90 -3.96
C LEU A 324 13.57 12.07 -3.81
N TYR A 325 14.36 11.33 -4.59
CA TYR A 325 15.82 11.39 -4.50
C TYR A 325 16.32 12.78 -4.85
N VAL A 326 15.90 13.35 -5.99
CA VAL A 326 16.29 14.72 -6.39
C VAL A 326 15.99 15.72 -5.28
N ARG A 327 14.81 15.65 -4.66
CA ARG A 327 14.43 16.52 -3.54
C ARG A 327 15.36 16.36 -2.33
N GLU A 328 15.68 15.12 -1.93
CA GLU A 328 16.56 14.89 -0.78
C GLU A 328 18.02 15.26 -1.07
N TYR A 329 18.52 15.03 -2.30
CA TYR A 329 19.83 15.51 -2.76
C TYR A 329 19.91 17.04 -2.67
N HIS A 330 18.93 17.77 -3.21
CA HIS A 330 18.86 19.23 -3.09
C HIS A 330 18.83 19.70 -1.63
N LYS A 331 18.07 19.01 -0.78
CA LYS A 331 17.92 19.36 0.63
C LYS A 331 19.23 19.16 1.40
N ALA A 332 19.93 18.04 1.16
CA ALA A 332 21.22 17.75 1.76
C ALA A 332 22.32 18.72 1.27
N LEU A 333 22.33 19.02 -0.03
CA LEU A 333 23.22 20.02 -0.61
C LEU A 333 22.98 21.42 -0.02
N ASN A 334 21.73 21.88 0.04
CA ASN A 334 21.41 23.18 0.63
C ASN A 334 21.80 23.24 2.12
N ALA A 335 21.59 22.15 2.86
CA ALA A 335 22.02 22.05 4.25
C ALA A 335 23.55 22.15 4.40
N THR A 336 24.32 21.48 3.55
CA THR A 336 25.80 21.54 3.56
C THR A 336 26.32 22.90 3.12
N ILE A 337 25.77 23.51 2.06
CA ILE A 337 26.13 24.86 1.63
C ILE A 337 25.83 25.88 2.74
N LYS A 338 24.69 25.77 3.44
CA LYS A 338 24.39 26.64 4.58
C LYS A 338 25.39 26.50 5.72
N LYS A 339 25.84 25.28 6.03
CA LYS A 339 26.92 25.04 7.00
C LYS A 339 28.22 25.72 6.55
N LEU A 340 28.56 25.57 5.26
CA LEU A 340 29.76 26.20 4.68
C LEU A 340 29.71 27.73 4.71
N VAL A 341 28.55 28.35 4.44
CA VAL A 341 28.41 29.81 4.52
C VAL A 341 28.47 30.28 5.98
N ALA A 342 27.91 29.51 6.91
CA ALA A 342 27.95 29.82 8.33
C ALA A 342 29.35 29.74 8.95
N SER A 343 30.29 29.01 8.33
CA SER A 343 31.71 28.98 8.75
C SER A 343 32.52 30.20 8.28
N GLU A 344 31.87 31.23 7.72
CA GLU A 344 32.50 32.48 7.25
C GLU A 344 33.74 32.26 6.37
N PRO A 345 33.61 31.55 5.23
CA PRO A 345 34.74 31.20 4.38
C PRO A 345 35.30 32.44 3.68
N GLY A 346 36.58 32.40 3.31
CA GLY A 346 37.26 33.50 2.62
C GLY A 346 36.59 33.91 1.30
N ALA A 347 36.82 35.16 0.87
CA ALA A 347 36.18 35.73 -0.33
C ALA A 347 36.41 34.92 -1.63
N SER A 348 37.54 34.22 -1.74
CA SER A 348 37.84 33.31 -2.85
C SER A 348 36.87 32.12 -2.92
N VAL A 349 36.51 31.54 -1.78
CA VAL A 349 35.56 30.43 -1.67
C VAL A 349 34.13 30.90 -1.97
N LEU A 350 33.77 32.10 -1.54
CA LEU A 350 32.44 32.68 -1.83
C LEU A 350 32.25 32.95 -3.33
N LEU A 351 33.30 33.39 -4.04
CA LEU A 351 33.29 33.54 -5.49
C LEU A 351 33.15 32.19 -6.20
N ALA A 352 33.94 31.19 -5.79
CA ALA A 352 33.86 29.83 -6.33
C ALA A 352 32.47 29.20 -6.09
N LEU A 353 31.88 29.41 -4.91
CA LEU A 353 30.51 28.97 -4.60
C LEU A 353 29.47 29.66 -5.49
N PHE A 354 29.62 30.95 -5.76
CA PHE A 354 28.70 31.70 -6.61
C PHE A 354 28.77 31.25 -8.08
N GLU A 355 29.97 31.00 -8.60
CA GLU A 355 30.18 30.43 -9.93
C GLU A 355 29.60 29.02 -10.02
N TRP A 356 29.90 28.17 -9.04
CA TRP A 356 29.36 26.81 -8.95
C TRP A 356 27.82 26.81 -8.90
N LEU A 357 27.20 27.72 -8.14
CA LEU A 357 25.73 27.82 -8.09
C LEU A 357 25.10 28.22 -9.43
N LYS A 358 25.82 28.95 -10.29
CA LYS A 358 25.35 29.26 -11.65
C LYS A 358 25.41 28.03 -12.54
N GLU A 359 26.52 27.28 -12.49
CA GLU A 359 26.68 26.03 -13.23
C GLU A 359 25.66 24.99 -12.76
N TYR A 360 25.50 24.82 -11.46
CA TYR A 360 24.50 23.94 -10.86
C TYR A 360 23.08 24.20 -11.36
N LYS A 361 22.66 25.48 -11.42
CA LYS A 361 21.34 25.85 -11.95
C LYS A 361 21.19 25.52 -13.43
N LYS A 362 22.26 25.60 -14.21
CA LYS A 362 22.25 25.24 -15.63
C LYS A 362 22.14 23.73 -15.79
N ASP A 363 22.97 22.97 -15.09
CA ASP A 363 23.01 21.51 -15.17
C ASP A 363 21.68 20.88 -14.70
N MET A 364 21.11 21.38 -13.60
CA MET A 364 19.81 20.90 -13.10
C MET A 364 18.64 21.23 -14.04
N LYS A 365 18.75 22.32 -14.82
CA LYS A 365 17.77 22.66 -15.86
C LYS A 365 17.90 21.74 -17.08
N GLU A 366 19.11 21.33 -17.42
CA GLU A 366 19.37 20.35 -18.49
C GLU A 366 18.88 18.95 -18.11
N LEU A 367 18.95 18.58 -16.82
CA LEU A 367 18.41 17.32 -16.27
C LEU A 367 16.87 17.32 -16.10
N GLY A 368 16.17 18.35 -16.58
CA GLY A 368 14.70 18.41 -16.56
C GLY A 368 14.07 18.55 -15.17
N VAL A 369 14.86 18.86 -14.13
CA VAL A 369 14.36 19.06 -12.77
C VAL A 369 13.72 20.45 -12.69
N PRO A 370 12.43 20.58 -12.33
CA PRO A 370 11.80 21.89 -12.23
C PRO A 370 12.49 22.73 -11.15
N PRO A 371 12.79 24.02 -11.42
CA PRO A 371 13.39 24.89 -10.43
C PRO A 371 12.41 25.01 -9.27
N ARG A 372 12.82 24.53 -8.09
CA ARG A 372 12.06 24.80 -6.87
C ARG A 372 12.14 26.30 -6.62
N THR A 373 11.03 27.00 -6.88
CA THR A 373 10.81 28.35 -6.34
C THR A 373 10.96 28.30 -4.82
N PRO A 374 11.53 29.35 -4.21
CA PRO A 374 11.98 29.37 -2.82
C PRO A 374 10.93 28.94 -1.79
#